data_AF-V6Z4B7-F1
#
_entry.id   AF-V6Z4B7-F1
#
_cell.length_a   1.000
_cell.length_b   1.000
_cell.length_c   1.000
_cell.angle_alpha   90.00
_cell.angle_beta   90.00
_cell.angle_gamma   90.00
#
_symmetry.space_group_name_H-M   'P 1'
#
loop_
_entity.id
_entity.type
_entity.pdbx_description
1 polymer ?
#
loop_
_entity_poly.entity_id
_entity_poly.type
_entity_poly.pdbx_seq_one_letter_code
_entity_poly.pdbx_strand_id
1 'polypeptide(L)'
;MDIHIILEQFKTKIEARNPIDKKYLVSKGNQNGFELLVPEIAEEIKREISNPDIFDYKVHLGHHFPDLDLIVNKQVYGLELKSRNNGKWDTNGNSVLESISEDIYEEIYLLFGSKEPDNDHILIKYNQYWKVTSAISVTHSPRFKINMDTPTSVFTSAEEYNQLRTKTETEKIQFLQNYLKQNTTGVKWFISPTDSVESVKPTSLNSLPSSVQNAVKSEVLILFPQDLISATKANYSRAHEFIISNHFYYSSSFRDFFSAGGKWEHNSVEFPKSVQTFHELKDEILQMIGEANEDFQQLAYQSWETLGIPFPKKSFLEDYKSVINLIGRVNFYNELKEANLSEFSSLLD
;
A
#
# COMPACT_ATOMS: atom_id res chain seq x y z
N MET A 1 25.31 0.30 27.59
CA MET A 1 25.48 -0.05 26.16
C MET A 1 24.63 0.88 25.30
N ASP A 2 25.11 1.34 24.16
CA ASP A 2 24.34 2.20 23.24
C ASP A 2 23.38 1.34 22.39
N ILE A 3 22.17 1.83 22.14
CA ILE A 3 21.21 1.19 21.23
C ILE A 3 21.80 0.96 19.83
N HIS A 4 22.68 1.84 19.35
CA HIS A 4 23.34 1.67 18.05
C HIS A 4 24.25 0.43 18.02
N ILE A 5 24.82 0.02 19.16
CA ILE A 5 25.61 -1.22 19.24
C ILE A 5 24.71 -2.44 19.06
N ILE A 6 23.51 -2.42 19.67
CA ILE A 6 22.51 -3.49 19.51
C ILE A 6 22.04 -3.56 18.05
N LEU A 7 21.69 -2.43 17.44
CA LEU A 7 21.24 -2.37 16.05
C LEU A 7 22.32 -2.84 15.06
N GLU A 8 23.58 -2.49 15.31
CA GLU A 8 24.71 -2.97 14.51
C GLU A 8 24.93 -4.48 14.67
N GLN A 9 24.68 -5.04 15.87
CA GLN A 9 24.71 -6.49 16.07
C GLN A 9 23.58 -7.20 15.30
N PHE A 10 22.36 -6.65 15.28
CA PHE A 10 21.28 -7.17 14.43
C PHE A 10 21.71 -7.20 12.96
N LYS A 11 22.21 -6.07 12.45
CA LYS A 11 22.72 -5.96 11.08
C LYS A 11 23.79 -7.01 10.78
N THR A 12 24.88 -7.02 11.56
CA THR A 12 26.02 -7.90 11.33
C THR A 12 25.63 -9.38 11.40
N LYS A 13 24.81 -9.77 12.38
CA LYS A 13 24.41 -11.18 12.55
C LYS A 13 23.47 -11.67 11.44
N ILE A 14 22.55 -10.81 10.99
CA ILE A 14 21.65 -11.16 9.87
C ILE A 14 22.44 -11.23 8.57
N GLU A 15 23.28 -10.22 8.28
CA GLU A 15 24.08 -10.18 7.05
C GLU A 15 25.14 -11.31 6.99
N ALA A 16 25.59 -11.83 8.14
CA ALA A 16 26.48 -12.98 8.20
C ALA A 16 25.80 -14.31 7.81
N ARG A 17 24.46 -14.39 7.82
CA ARG A 17 23.71 -15.58 7.38
C ARG A 17 23.60 -15.57 5.86
N ASN A 18 24.67 -16.02 5.19
CA ASN A 18 24.72 -16.15 3.74
C ASN A 18 25.25 -17.55 3.33
N PRO A 19 24.40 -18.43 2.76
CA PRO A 19 22.97 -18.24 2.51
C PRO A 19 22.14 -18.29 3.80
N ILE A 20 21.03 -17.55 3.84
CA ILE A 20 20.05 -17.60 4.90
C ILE A 20 19.03 -18.72 4.64
N ASP A 21 18.48 -19.32 5.69
CA ASP A 21 17.40 -20.30 5.55
C ASP A 21 16.18 -19.68 4.85
N LYS A 22 15.65 -20.40 3.85
CA LYS A 22 14.52 -19.97 3.03
C LYS A 22 13.26 -19.65 3.82
N LYS A 23 13.09 -20.22 5.02
CA LYS A 23 11.95 -19.88 5.89
C LYS A 23 11.93 -18.39 6.28
N TYR A 24 13.09 -17.74 6.34
CA TYR A 24 13.19 -16.30 6.65
C TYR A 24 12.97 -15.39 5.43
N LEU A 25 12.93 -15.96 4.22
CA LEU A 25 12.70 -15.23 2.97
C LEU A 25 11.21 -15.16 2.58
N VAL A 26 10.31 -15.71 3.39
CA VAL A 26 8.88 -15.69 3.10
C VAL A 26 8.31 -14.29 3.35
N SER A 27 7.59 -13.73 2.37
CA SER A 27 6.88 -12.45 2.50
C SER A 27 5.48 -12.62 1.93
N LYS A 28 4.58 -13.23 2.72
CA LYS A 28 3.20 -13.54 2.32
C LYS A 28 2.22 -13.26 3.46
N GLY A 29 1.53 -12.12 3.42
CA GLY A 29 0.54 -11.80 4.46
C GLY A 29 1.14 -11.82 5.86
N ASN A 30 0.40 -12.44 6.78
CA ASN A 30 0.82 -12.67 8.17
C ASN A 30 1.97 -13.70 8.34
N GLN A 31 2.50 -14.25 7.23
CA GLN A 31 3.69 -15.10 7.25
C GLN A 31 4.88 -14.31 6.73
N ASN A 32 5.52 -13.58 7.65
CA ASN A 32 6.73 -12.81 7.38
C ASN A 32 7.93 -13.52 8.01
N GLY A 33 8.80 -14.08 7.16
CA GLY A 33 10.01 -14.76 7.58
C GLY A 33 11.00 -13.83 8.30
N PHE A 34 10.95 -12.53 8.04
CA PHE A 34 11.78 -11.55 8.73
C PHE A 34 11.34 -11.36 10.19
N GLU A 35 10.03 -11.37 10.44
CA GLU A 35 9.46 -11.33 11.80
C GLU A 35 9.74 -12.61 12.60
N LEU A 36 10.08 -13.73 11.93
CA LEU A 36 10.62 -14.93 12.58
C LEU A 36 12.11 -14.80 12.87
N LEU A 37 12.88 -14.20 11.95
CA LEU A 37 14.33 -14.08 12.05
C LEU A 37 14.76 -13.15 13.19
N VAL A 38 14.16 -11.96 13.26
CA VAL A 38 14.64 -10.90 14.16
C VAL A 38 14.54 -11.29 15.64
N PRO A 39 13.45 -11.92 16.13
CA PRO A 39 13.41 -12.43 17.51
C PRO A 39 14.48 -13.48 17.82
N GLU A 40 14.83 -14.35 16.88
CA GLU A 40 15.92 -15.31 17.07
C GLU A 40 17.28 -14.60 17.22
N ILE A 41 17.52 -13.55 16.43
CA ILE A 41 18.73 -12.72 16.54
C ILE A 41 18.75 -11.96 17.87
N ALA A 42 17.61 -11.44 18.31
CA ALA A 42 17.48 -10.76 19.60
C ALA A 42 17.84 -11.71 20.77
N GLU A 43 17.37 -12.96 20.70
CA GLU A 43 17.69 -13.99 21.68
C GLU A 43 19.19 -14.35 21.68
N GLU A 44 19.83 -14.42 20.52
CA GLU A 44 21.28 -14.62 20.40
C GLU A 44 22.06 -13.46 21.05
N ILE A 45 21.69 -12.22 20.74
CA ILE A 45 22.30 -11.02 21.32
C ILE A 45 22.13 -11.01 22.85
N LYS A 46 20.93 -11.32 23.36
CA LYS A 46 20.65 -11.42 24.80
C LYS A 46 21.54 -12.44 25.49
N ARG A 47 21.72 -13.62 24.89
CA ARG A 47 22.61 -14.66 25.43
C ARG A 47 24.07 -14.22 25.45
N GLU A 48 24.54 -13.56 24.40
CA GLU A 48 25.93 -13.08 24.32
C GLU A 48 26.24 -12.00 25.36
N ILE A 49 25.29 -11.08 25.60
CA ILE A 49 25.43 -10.03 26.60
C ILE A 49 25.34 -10.61 28.03
N SER A 50 24.53 -11.67 28.21
CA SER A 50 24.42 -12.40 29.48
C SER A 50 24.06 -11.53 30.70
N ASN A 51 23.42 -10.37 30.47
CA ASN A 51 22.95 -9.48 31.53
C ASN A 51 21.65 -8.76 31.12
N PRO A 52 20.50 -9.11 31.72
CA PRO A 52 19.20 -8.53 31.38
C PRO A 52 19.08 -7.04 31.76
N ASP A 53 19.90 -6.53 32.68
CA ASP A 53 19.94 -5.09 32.97
C ASP A 53 20.59 -4.30 31.83
N ILE A 54 21.37 -4.95 30.96
CA ILE A 54 22.03 -4.32 29.81
C ILE A 54 21.17 -4.44 28.56
N PHE A 55 20.64 -5.63 28.28
CA PHE A 55 19.78 -5.87 27.13
C PHE A 55 18.71 -6.93 27.42
N ASP A 56 17.46 -6.57 27.14
CA ASP A 56 16.33 -7.48 27.04
C ASP A 56 15.42 -7.05 25.88
N TYR A 57 14.43 -7.88 25.53
CA TYR A 57 13.48 -7.58 24.47
C TYR A 57 12.10 -8.16 24.74
N LYS A 58 11.08 -7.58 24.10
CA LYS A 58 9.69 -8.06 24.09
C LYS A 58 9.14 -8.00 22.68
N VAL A 59 8.31 -8.97 22.29
CA VAL A 59 7.77 -9.13 20.94
C VAL A 59 6.26 -8.89 20.94
N HIS A 60 5.75 -8.09 20.00
CA HIS A 60 4.34 -7.67 19.92
C HIS A 60 3.70 -7.81 18.53
N LEU A 61 4.31 -8.58 17.62
CA LEU A 61 3.93 -8.75 16.21
C LEU A 61 2.40 -8.74 15.93
N GLY A 62 2.00 -8.08 14.83
CA GLY A 62 0.68 -8.20 14.21
C GLY A 62 -0.47 -7.42 14.87
N HIS A 63 -0.27 -6.84 16.05
CA HIS A 63 -1.33 -6.11 16.78
C HIS A 63 -0.87 -4.80 17.42
N HIS A 64 0.37 -4.39 17.16
CA HIS A 64 1.02 -3.33 17.91
C HIS A 64 2.12 -2.68 17.07
N PHE A 65 2.24 -1.36 17.21
CA PHE A 65 3.39 -0.61 16.71
C PHE A 65 4.13 0.00 17.89
N PRO A 66 5.46 -0.22 18.01
CA PRO A 66 6.35 -1.00 17.14
C PRO A 66 6.27 -2.52 17.34
N ASP A 67 6.81 -3.30 16.40
CA ASP A 67 6.82 -4.77 16.47
C ASP A 67 7.55 -5.37 17.69
N LEU A 68 8.64 -4.73 18.16
CA LEU A 68 9.43 -5.16 19.33
C LEU A 68 9.77 -3.99 20.26
N ASP A 69 9.87 -4.30 21.55
CA ASP A 69 10.58 -3.46 22.53
C ASP A 69 12.01 -3.96 22.66
N LEU A 70 12.98 -3.04 22.58
CA LEU A 70 14.37 -3.27 22.96
C LEU A 70 14.65 -2.52 24.26
N ILE A 71 14.97 -3.26 25.32
CA ILE A 71 15.24 -2.71 26.65
C ILE A 71 16.75 -2.63 26.81
N VAL A 72 17.32 -1.43 26.67
CA VAL A 72 18.78 -1.20 26.74
C VAL A 72 19.09 -0.32 27.95
N ASN A 73 19.86 -0.82 28.91
CA ASN A 73 20.12 -0.15 30.20
C ASN A 73 18.84 0.40 30.87
N LYS A 74 17.75 -0.38 30.86
CA LYS A 74 16.42 -0.01 31.41
C LYS A 74 15.66 1.07 30.64
N GLN A 75 16.18 1.55 29.51
CA GLN A 75 15.45 2.41 28.59
C GLN A 75 14.76 1.57 27.51
N VAL A 76 13.55 1.96 27.12
CA VAL A 76 12.74 1.22 26.14
C VAL A 76 12.83 1.93 24.79
N TYR A 77 13.29 1.18 23.78
CA TYR A 77 13.34 1.60 22.38
C TYR A 77 12.39 0.74 21.56
N GLY A 78 11.73 1.36 20.58
CA GLY A 78 10.90 0.65 19.63
C GLY A 78 11.72 0.10 18.48
N LEU A 79 11.42 -1.11 18.02
CA LEU A 79 11.97 -1.67 16.79
C LEU A 79 10.83 -2.13 15.88
N GLU A 80 10.59 -1.37 14.82
CA GLU A 80 9.66 -1.72 13.75
C GLU A 80 10.37 -2.58 12.70
N LEU A 81 9.71 -3.61 12.19
CA LEU A 81 10.26 -4.52 11.19
C LEU A 81 9.62 -4.30 9.83
N LYS A 82 10.46 -4.19 8.80
CA LYS A 82 10.02 -4.20 7.40
C LYS A 82 10.97 -5.02 6.54
N SER A 83 10.43 -5.65 5.51
CA SER A 83 11.25 -6.43 4.58
C SER A 83 10.76 -6.37 3.13
N ARG A 84 11.69 -6.65 2.21
CA ARG A 84 11.45 -6.76 0.77
C ARG A 84 12.24 -7.92 0.17
N ASN A 85 11.64 -8.58 -0.82
CA ASN A 85 12.26 -9.71 -1.52
C ASN A 85 12.83 -9.37 -2.90
N ASN A 86 12.94 -8.08 -3.23
CA ASN A 86 13.26 -7.58 -4.57
C ASN A 86 14.40 -6.55 -4.59
N GLY A 87 15.24 -6.52 -3.55
CA GLY A 87 16.36 -5.57 -3.45
C GLY A 87 15.97 -4.11 -3.20
N LYS A 88 14.67 -3.79 -3.07
CA LYS A 88 14.19 -2.43 -2.79
C LYS A 88 14.29 -2.07 -1.30
N TRP A 89 14.33 -0.77 -1.03
CA TRP A 89 14.47 -0.18 0.32
C TRP A 89 13.30 0.74 0.70
N ASP A 90 12.17 0.59 0.00
CA ASP A 90 10.96 1.38 0.18
C ASP A 90 9.72 0.49 0.44
N THR A 91 8.82 0.99 1.27
CA THR A 91 7.57 0.32 1.64
C THR A 91 6.53 1.28 2.22
N ASN A 92 5.29 0.82 2.37
CA ASN A 92 4.38 1.42 3.33
C ASN A 92 4.87 1.13 4.75
N GLY A 93 4.86 2.16 5.59
CA GLY A 93 5.00 2.05 7.03
C GLY A 93 3.64 1.90 7.71
N ASN A 94 3.61 2.26 8.99
CA ASN A 94 2.43 2.17 9.83
C ASN A 94 1.38 3.26 9.50
N SER A 95 0.16 3.09 10.02
CA SER A 95 -0.92 4.07 9.83
C SER A 95 -0.62 5.35 10.60
N VAL A 96 -0.89 6.50 9.97
CA VAL A 96 -0.71 7.81 10.63
C VAL A 96 -1.67 7.96 11.82
N LEU A 97 -2.84 7.32 11.74
CA LEU A 97 -3.85 7.34 12.79
C LEU A 97 -3.62 6.30 13.86
N GLU A 98 -2.70 5.36 13.66
CA GLU A 98 -2.41 4.32 14.63
C GLU A 98 -2.02 4.95 15.96
N SER A 99 -2.73 4.55 17.01
CA SER A 99 -2.36 4.85 18.38
C SER A 99 -1.12 4.03 18.69
N ILE A 100 -0.02 4.71 18.92
CA ILE A 100 1.13 4.07 19.55
C ILE A 100 0.67 3.70 20.96
N SER A 101 1.05 2.51 21.42
CA SER A 101 0.66 2.03 22.74
C SER A 101 0.96 3.05 23.82
N GLU A 102 0.38 2.83 25.00
CA GLU A 102 0.63 3.64 26.20
C GLU A 102 2.10 3.63 26.67
N ASP A 103 2.98 2.92 25.95
CA ASP A 103 4.41 2.78 26.25
C ASP A 103 5.21 3.99 25.75
N ILE A 104 5.99 4.58 26.68
CA ILE A 104 6.87 5.71 26.40
C ILE A 104 8.20 5.19 25.84
N TYR A 105 8.32 5.17 24.51
CA TYR A 105 9.59 4.90 23.81
C TYR A 105 10.51 6.12 23.78
N GLU A 106 11.80 5.91 24.07
CA GLU A 106 12.87 6.92 23.91
C GLU A 106 13.05 7.30 22.43
N GLU A 107 13.04 6.31 21.55
CA GLU A 107 13.08 6.46 20.09
C GLU A 107 12.54 5.16 19.46
N ILE A 108 11.99 5.26 18.25
CA ILE A 108 11.57 4.11 17.45
C ILE A 108 12.50 3.99 16.26
N TYR A 109 13.11 2.82 16.10
CA TYR A 109 13.97 2.48 14.97
C TYR A 109 13.22 1.60 13.99
N LEU A 110 13.51 1.77 12.70
CA LEU A 110 13.11 0.83 11.67
C LEU A 110 14.29 -0.09 11.36
N LEU A 111 14.10 -1.40 11.46
CA LEU A 111 15.02 -2.41 10.93
C LEU A 111 14.46 -2.94 9.61
N PHE A 112 15.16 -2.65 8.52
CA PHE A 112 14.73 -3.02 7.18
C PHE A 112 15.63 -4.12 6.62
N GLY A 113 15.05 -5.28 6.29
CA GLY A 113 15.71 -6.36 5.55
C GLY A 113 15.38 -6.34 4.06
N SER A 114 16.38 -6.25 3.19
CA SER A 114 16.18 -6.38 1.74
C SER A 114 16.93 -7.60 1.22
N LYS A 115 16.19 -8.56 0.66
CA LYS A 115 16.77 -9.72 -0.01
C LYS A 115 17.50 -9.26 -1.28
N GLU A 116 18.74 -9.69 -1.44
CA GLU A 116 19.45 -9.49 -2.70
C GLU A 116 18.72 -10.20 -3.85
N PRO A 117 18.64 -9.56 -5.03
CA PRO A 117 18.20 -10.25 -6.24
C PRO A 117 19.05 -11.51 -6.46
N ASP A 118 18.39 -12.62 -6.78
CA ASP A 118 19.02 -13.91 -7.12
C ASP A 118 19.86 -14.62 -6.04
N ASN A 119 20.06 -14.03 -4.86
CA ASN A 119 20.75 -14.67 -3.73
C ASN A 119 19.81 -14.92 -2.54
N ASP A 120 20.04 -16.00 -1.80
CA ASP A 120 19.41 -16.25 -0.50
C ASP A 120 20.18 -15.48 0.59
N HIS A 121 20.27 -14.15 0.47
CA HIS A 121 20.97 -13.27 1.39
C HIS A 121 20.13 -12.03 1.68
N ILE A 122 20.12 -11.57 2.93
CA ILE A 122 19.41 -10.38 3.37
C ILE A 122 20.43 -9.31 3.78
N LEU A 123 20.36 -8.16 3.13
CA LEU A 123 21.06 -6.94 3.56
C LEU A 123 20.18 -6.18 4.55
N ILE A 124 20.81 -5.46 5.47
CA ILE A 124 20.13 -4.72 6.53
C ILE A 124 20.49 -3.24 6.49
N LYS A 125 19.46 -2.40 6.57
CA LYS A 125 19.59 -0.99 6.95
C LYS A 125 18.75 -0.75 8.19
N TYR A 126 19.19 0.16 9.04
CA TYR A 126 18.38 0.67 10.13
C TYR A 126 18.54 2.17 10.26
N ASN A 127 17.51 2.83 10.76
CA ASN A 127 17.52 4.26 11.04
C ASN A 127 16.40 4.61 12.02
N GLN A 128 16.42 5.82 12.58
CA GLN A 128 15.24 6.33 13.30
C GLN A 128 14.03 6.33 12.35
N TYR A 129 12.89 5.83 12.82
CA TYR A 129 11.69 5.63 12.01
C TYR A 129 11.22 6.93 11.35
N TRP A 130 11.22 8.02 12.11
CA TRP A 130 10.82 9.32 11.61
C TRP A 130 11.72 9.81 10.47
N LYS A 131 13.04 9.55 10.52
CA LYS A 131 13.98 10.02 9.49
C LYS A 131 13.79 9.37 8.12
N VAL A 132 13.30 8.14 8.09
CA VAL A 132 13.07 7.37 6.86
C VAL A 132 11.63 7.45 6.37
N THR A 133 10.79 8.23 7.07
CA THR A 133 9.43 8.53 6.66
C THR A 133 9.43 9.60 5.56
N SER A 134 9.48 9.17 4.31
CA SER A 134 9.64 10.02 3.12
C SER A 134 8.39 10.79 2.69
N ALA A 135 7.20 10.21 2.87
CA ALA A 135 5.93 10.82 2.47
C ALA A 135 4.75 10.25 3.26
N ILE A 136 3.54 10.75 2.99
CA ILE A 136 2.28 10.16 3.46
C ILE A 136 1.42 9.73 2.26
N SER A 137 1.01 8.47 2.23
CA SER A 137 0.04 7.93 1.28
C SER A 137 -1.37 8.22 1.79
N VAL A 138 -2.15 9.01 1.05
CA VAL A 138 -3.56 9.30 1.41
C VAL A 138 -4.44 8.29 0.72
N THR A 139 -4.90 7.29 1.47
CA THR A 139 -5.90 6.31 1.03
C THR A 139 -6.99 6.25 2.10
N HIS A 140 -7.92 5.29 2.01
CA HIS A 140 -8.92 5.03 3.08
C HIS A 140 -8.29 4.77 4.46
N SER A 141 -7.00 4.41 4.52
CA SER A 141 -6.19 4.39 5.74
C SER A 141 -4.84 5.06 5.47
N PRO A 142 -4.66 6.35 5.82
CA PRO A 142 -3.44 7.08 5.55
C PRO A 142 -2.22 6.44 6.22
N ARG A 143 -1.15 6.20 5.45
CA ARG A 143 0.07 5.53 5.92
C ARG A 143 1.31 6.33 5.60
N PHE A 144 2.30 6.24 6.47
CA PHE A 144 3.63 6.73 6.16
C PHE A 144 4.25 5.92 5.00
N LYS A 145 5.01 6.58 4.13
CA LYS A 145 5.87 5.95 3.13
C LYS A 145 7.29 5.92 3.65
N ILE A 146 7.84 4.73 3.76
CA ILE A 146 9.22 4.49 4.17
C ILE A 146 10.11 4.42 2.94
N ASN A 147 11.25 5.08 3.00
CA ASN A 147 12.36 4.91 2.08
C ASN A 147 13.67 5.07 2.85
N MET A 148 14.47 4.00 2.95
CA MET A 148 15.73 4.04 3.72
C MET A 148 16.79 4.94 3.09
N ASP A 149 16.65 5.28 1.81
CA ASP A 149 17.58 6.10 1.04
C ASP A 149 17.06 7.54 0.83
N THR A 150 16.00 7.92 1.54
CA THR A 150 15.44 9.27 1.43
C THR A 150 16.39 10.32 2.03
N PRO A 151 16.64 11.46 1.34
CA PRO A 151 17.38 12.58 1.91
C PRO A 151 16.50 13.46 2.82
N THR A 152 15.17 13.31 2.73
CA THR A 152 14.19 14.15 3.41
C THR A 152 13.15 13.31 4.12
N SER A 153 12.59 13.86 5.19
CA SER A 153 11.53 13.23 5.97
C SER A 153 10.32 14.16 6.07
N VAL A 154 9.14 13.56 6.26
CA VAL A 154 7.89 14.26 6.61
C VAL A 154 8.07 15.08 7.89
N PHE A 155 8.89 14.57 8.82
CA PHE A 155 9.24 15.22 10.07
C PHE A 155 10.58 15.94 9.97
N THR A 156 10.65 17.13 10.53
CA THR A 156 11.86 17.95 10.63
C THR A 156 12.73 17.55 11.84
N SER A 157 12.13 16.91 12.85
CA SER A 157 12.82 16.51 14.07
C SER A 157 12.13 15.32 14.76
N ALA A 158 12.87 14.65 15.66
CA ALA A 158 12.32 13.62 16.54
C ALA A 158 11.19 14.18 17.44
N GLU A 159 11.31 15.43 17.88
CA GLU A 159 10.30 16.09 18.71
C GLU A 159 8.96 16.27 17.97
N GLU A 160 9.00 16.67 16.70
CA GLU A 160 7.78 16.79 15.87
C GLU A 160 7.09 15.42 15.70
N TYR A 161 7.88 14.37 15.46
CA TYR A 161 7.34 13.02 15.41
C TYR A 161 6.72 12.62 16.75
N ASN A 162 7.44 12.81 17.86
CA ASN A 162 6.96 12.50 19.21
C ASN A 162 5.66 13.21 19.57
N GLN A 163 5.51 14.48 19.19
CA GLN A 163 4.26 15.22 19.36
C GLN A 163 3.11 14.60 18.57
N LEU A 164 3.36 14.12 17.35
CA LEU A 164 2.34 13.41 16.57
C LEU A 164 1.92 12.10 17.23
N ARG A 165 2.86 11.38 17.85
CA ARG A 165 2.57 10.12 18.57
C ARG A 165 1.54 10.31 19.67
N THR A 166 1.63 11.42 20.40
CA THR A 166 0.77 11.74 21.55
C THR A 166 -0.53 12.46 21.18
N LYS A 167 -0.73 12.81 19.90
CA LYS A 167 -1.91 13.54 19.44
C LYS A 167 -3.16 12.67 19.45
N THR A 168 -4.30 13.30 19.72
CA THR A 168 -5.61 12.69 19.50
C THR A 168 -5.82 12.38 18.02
N GLU A 169 -6.74 11.47 17.70
CA GLU A 169 -7.09 11.15 16.31
C GLU A 169 -7.47 12.41 15.51
N THR A 170 -8.27 13.31 16.10
CA THR A 170 -8.64 14.60 15.50
C THR A 170 -7.42 15.46 15.16
N GLU A 171 -6.43 15.51 16.04
CA GLU A 171 -5.21 16.28 15.79
C GLU A 171 -4.28 15.62 14.78
N LYS A 172 -4.24 14.29 14.72
CA LYS A 172 -3.53 13.53 13.67
C LYS A 172 -4.17 13.77 12.30
N ILE A 173 -5.50 13.86 12.25
CA ILE A 173 -6.24 14.27 11.04
C ILE A 173 -5.86 15.71 10.63
N GLN A 174 -5.75 16.65 11.57
CA GLN A 174 -5.30 18.02 11.26
C GLN A 174 -3.86 18.05 10.74
N PHE A 175 -2.97 17.24 11.33
CA PHE A 175 -1.60 17.08 10.83
C PHE A 175 -1.59 16.59 9.38
N LEU A 176 -2.35 15.52 9.08
CA LEU A 176 -2.51 15.00 7.72
C LEU A 176 -2.98 16.08 6.75
N GLN A 177 -4.01 16.84 7.13
CA GLN A 177 -4.51 17.94 6.33
C GLN A 177 -3.43 18.97 6.04
N ASN A 178 -2.67 19.40 7.06
CA ASN A 178 -1.61 20.39 6.89
C ASN A 178 -0.45 19.87 6.04
N TYR A 179 -0.05 18.62 6.23
CA TYR A 179 0.96 17.97 5.39
C TYR A 179 0.55 18.00 3.93
N LEU A 180 -0.70 17.62 3.61
CA LEU A 180 -1.20 17.62 2.23
C LEU A 180 -1.30 19.04 1.65
N LYS A 181 -1.72 20.01 2.46
CA LYS A 181 -1.76 21.43 2.07
C LYS A 181 -0.40 21.97 1.61
N GLN A 182 0.69 21.46 2.18
CA GLN A 182 2.06 21.94 1.92
C GLN A 182 2.78 21.13 0.85
N ASN A 183 2.51 19.82 0.78
CA ASN A 183 3.27 18.88 -0.06
C ASN A 183 2.54 18.45 -1.33
N THR A 184 1.33 18.95 -1.57
CA THR A 184 0.63 18.78 -2.84
C THR A 184 0.45 20.12 -3.54
N THR A 185 0.92 20.23 -4.79
CA THR A 185 0.74 21.41 -5.65
C THR A 185 -0.65 21.44 -6.30
N GLY A 186 -1.72 21.03 -5.60
CA GLY A 186 -3.04 21.00 -6.22
C GLY A 186 -4.23 20.41 -5.45
N VAL A 187 -4.15 20.13 -4.15
CA VAL A 187 -5.25 19.43 -3.46
C VAL A 187 -5.35 19.82 -1.97
N LYS A 188 -6.45 20.47 -1.58
CA LYS A 188 -6.86 20.65 -0.18
C LYS A 188 -8.34 20.28 -0.08
N TRP A 189 -8.65 19.07 0.37
CA TRP A 189 -10.00 18.76 0.83
C TRP A 189 -9.97 18.14 2.20
N PHE A 190 -10.02 19.02 3.18
CA PHE A 190 -10.80 18.82 4.38
C PHE A 190 -10.96 20.16 5.10
N ILE A 191 -12.01 20.93 4.83
CA ILE A 191 -12.52 21.92 5.81
C ILE A 191 -14.02 22.15 5.53
N SER A 192 -14.91 22.39 6.50
CA SER A 192 -14.69 22.95 7.84
C SER A 192 -15.91 22.73 8.75
N PRO A 193 -15.81 23.06 10.05
CA PRO A 193 -16.58 24.22 10.49
C PRO A 193 -15.78 25.10 11.45
N THR A 194 -15.01 26.03 10.92
CA THR A 194 -15.01 27.44 11.34
C THR A 194 -14.41 28.31 10.24
N ASP A 195 -14.86 29.56 10.24
CA ASP A 195 -15.00 30.46 9.10
C ASP A 195 -13.73 30.90 8.39
N SER A 196 -13.91 31.18 7.09
CA SER A 196 -13.11 32.08 6.25
C SER A 196 -11.71 31.65 5.82
N VAL A 197 -11.59 30.70 4.88
CA VAL A 197 -10.43 30.63 3.98
C VAL A 197 -10.86 30.04 2.62
N GLU A 198 -10.39 30.65 1.52
CA GLU A 198 -10.73 30.34 0.11
C GLU A 198 -10.84 28.84 -0.22
N SER A 199 -11.96 28.46 -0.84
CA SER A 199 -12.28 27.09 -1.26
C SER A 199 -11.28 26.57 -2.30
N VAL A 200 -10.63 25.44 -2.01
CA VAL A 200 -9.78 24.75 -2.99
C VAL A 200 -10.62 23.91 -3.94
N LYS A 201 -10.30 23.98 -5.23
CA LYS A 201 -10.99 23.27 -6.30
C LYS A 201 -10.29 21.94 -6.59
N PRO A 202 -11.03 20.84 -6.84
CA PRO A 202 -10.45 19.57 -7.27
C PRO A 202 -9.66 19.72 -8.58
N THR A 203 -8.69 18.83 -8.82
CA THR A 203 -7.90 18.87 -10.06
C THR A 203 -8.68 18.18 -11.17
N SER A 204 -8.78 18.82 -12.33
CA SER A 204 -9.49 18.19 -13.45
C SER A 204 -8.67 17.02 -13.97
N LEU A 205 -9.26 15.83 -13.96
CA LEU A 205 -8.60 14.61 -14.38
C LEU A 205 -8.21 14.70 -15.88
N ASN A 206 -9.01 15.40 -16.67
CA ASN A 206 -8.75 15.69 -18.08
C ASN A 206 -7.50 16.57 -18.32
N SER A 207 -6.99 17.24 -17.29
CA SER A 207 -5.79 18.09 -17.38
C SER A 207 -4.49 17.35 -17.02
N LEU A 208 -4.59 16.12 -16.55
CA LEU A 208 -3.44 15.31 -16.13
C LEU A 208 -2.76 14.63 -17.33
N PRO A 209 -1.47 14.26 -17.21
CA PRO A 209 -0.80 13.45 -18.22
C PRO A 209 -1.52 12.12 -18.48
N SER A 210 -1.46 11.62 -19.73
CA SER A 210 -2.14 10.38 -20.11
C SER A 210 -1.70 9.16 -19.30
N SER A 211 -0.45 9.10 -18.85
CA SER A 211 0.03 8.03 -17.95
C SER A 211 -0.72 8.01 -16.61
N VAL A 212 -0.88 9.17 -15.98
CA VAL A 212 -1.64 9.30 -14.72
C VAL A 212 -3.11 8.98 -14.95
N GLN A 213 -3.69 9.45 -16.05
CA GLN A 213 -5.06 9.11 -16.42
C GLN A 213 -5.24 7.59 -16.57
N ASN A 214 -4.32 6.92 -17.25
CA ASN A 214 -4.37 5.47 -17.48
C ASN A 214 -4.20 4.67 -16.19
N ALA A 215 -3.30 5.09 -15.29
CA ALA A 215 -3.15 4.49 -13.97
C ALA A 215 -4.47 4.57 -13.18
N VAL A 216 -5.09 5.76 -13.13
CA VAL A 216 -6.37 5.96 -12.44
C VAL A 216 -7.52 5.16 -13.08
N LYS A 217 -7.56 5.04 -14.42
CA LYS A 217 -8.55 4.19 -15.10
C LYS A 217 -8.38 2.73 -14.71
N SER A 218 -7.14 2.23 -14.74
CA SER A 218 -6.81 0.84 -14.42
C SER A 218 -7.19 0.52 -12.98
N GLU A 219 -6.92 1.43 -12.05
CA GLU A 219 -7.27 1.29 -10.64
C GLU A 219 -8.77 1.06 -10.44
N VAL A 220 -9.62 1.94 -10.99
CA VAL A 220 -11.07 1.77 -10.81
C VAL A 220 -11.66 0.65 -11.69
N LEU A 221 -11.00 0.25 -12.78
CA LEU A 221 -11.34 -0.97 -13.52
C LEU A 221 -10.99 -2.24 -12.75
N ILE A 222 -10.07 -2.18 -11.79
CA ILE A 222 -9.81 -3.27 -10.85
C ILE A 222 -10.84 -3.26 -9.72
N LEU A 223 -11.10 -2.08 -9.12
CA LEU A 223 -11.99 -1.98 -7.96
C LEU A 223 -13.49 -2.15 -8.30
N PHE A 224 -13.94 -1.54 -9.40
CA PHE A 224 -15.37 -1.48 -9.76
C PHE A 224 -15.69 -1.96 -11.19
N PRO A 225 -15.09 -3.06 -11.69
CA PRO A 225 -15.33 -3.51 -13.06
C PRO A 225 -16.81 -3.78 -13.34
N GLN A 226 -17.55 -4.30 -12.35
CA GLN A 226 -18.97 -4.62 -12.47
C GLN A 226 -19.87 -3.40 -12.67
N ASP A 227 -19.38 -2.22 -12.29
CA ASP A 227 -20.11 -0.97 -12.51
C ASP A 227 -19.73 -0.33 -13.85
N LEU A 228 -18.45 -0.43 -14.23
CA LEU A 228 -17.88 0.27 -15.37
C LEU A 228 -18.01 -0.51 -16.69
N ILE A 229 -18.03 -1.83 -16.62
CA ILE A 229 -18.12 -2.75 -17.77
C ILE A 229 -19.53 -3.34 -17.78
N SER A 230 -20.43 -2.74 -18.57
CA SER A 230 -21.82 -3.19 -18.71
C SER A 230 -22.30 -3.10 -20.16
N ALA A 231 -23.16 -4.04 -20.56
CA ALA A 231 -23.80 -4.03 -21.88
C ALA A 231 -24.94 -3.00 -22.00
N THR A 232 -25.53 -2.59 -20.87
CA THR A 232 -26.67 -1.66 -20.89
C THR A 232 -26.25 -0.25 -20.49
N LYS A 233 -25.94 -0.06 -19.20
CA LYS A 233 -25.57 1.24 -18.65
C LYS A 233 -24.57 1.06 -17.52
N ALA A 234 -23.38 1.60 -17.74
CA ALA A 234 -22.37 1.71 -16.70
C ALA A 234 -22.82 2.66 -15.59
N ASN A 235 -22.47 2.33 -14.35
CA ASN A 235 -22.62 3.17 -13.17
C ASN A 235 -21.24 3.73 -12.79
N TYR A 236 -21.13 5.05 -12.72
CA TYR A 236 -19.84 5.69 -12.45
C TYR A 236 -19.72 6.19 -11.01
N SER A 237 -20.77 6.07 -10.19
CA SER A 237 -20.85 6.74 -8.89
C SER A 237 -19.73 6.30 -7.94
N ARG A 238 -19.51 4.98 -7.77
CA ARG A 238 -18.46 4.47 -6.86
C ARG A 238 -17.05 4.83 -7.33
N ALA A 239 -16.80 4.71 -8.64
CA ALA A 239 -15.51 5.12 -9.21
C ALA A 239 -15.25 6.63 -9.08
N HIS A 240 -16.30 7.45 -9.25
CA HIS A 240 -16.19 8.90 -9.11
C HIS A 240 -15.95 9.31 -7.65
N GLU A 241 -16.68 8.71 -6.71
CA GLU A 241 -16.50 8.94 -5.27
C GLU A 241 -15.10 8.53 -4.82
N PHE A 242 -14.62 7.36 -5.27
CA PHE A 242 -13.27 6.88 -4.99
C PHE A 242 -12.20 7.85 -5.53
N ILE A 243 -12.31 8.28 -6.79
CA ILE A 243 -11.30 9.18 -7.37
C ILE A 243 -11.29 10.56 -6.70
N ILE A 244 -12.46 11.11 -6.34
CA ILE A 244 -12.51 12.35 -5.56
C ILE A 244 -11.90 12.16 -4.18
N SER A 245 -12.23 11.07 -3.50
CA SER A 245 -11.83 10.85 -2.10
C SER A 245 -10.35 10.47 -1.96
N ASN A 246 -9.82 9.74 -2.94
CA ASN A 246 -8.48 9.14 -2.87
C ASN A 246 -7.44 9.91 -3.69
N HIS A 247 -7.85 10.58 -4.77
CA HIS A 247 -6.94 11.34 -5.64
C HIS A 247 -7.24 12.84 -5.68
N PHE A 248 -8.41 13.27 -5.21
CA PHE A 248 -8.94 14.62 -5.37
C PHE A 248 -8.97 15.11 -6.81
N TYR A 249 -9.23 14.16 -7.71
CA TYR A 249 -9.49 14.47 -9.10
C TYR A 249 -11.00 14.53 -9.32
N TYR A 250 -11.43 15.38 -10.23
CA TYR A 250 -12.80 15.40 -10.72
C TYR A 250 -12.79 15.33 -12.25
N SER A 251 -13.84 14.74 -12.82
CA SER A 251 -14.11 14.87 -14.24
C SER A 251 -15.53 15.39 -14.43
N SER A 252 -15.66 16.49 -15.18
CA SER A 252 -16.97 17.03 -15.58
C SER A 252 -17.72 16.06 -16.51
N SER A 253 -17.00 15.14 -17.17
CA SER A 253 -17.59 14.06 -17.95
C SER A 253 -16.89 12.74 -17.65
N PHE A 254 -17.22 12.17 -16.49
CA PHE A 254 -16.62 10.93 -16.02
C PHE A 254 -16.97 9.72 -16.91
N ARG A 255 -18.13 9.76 -17.57
CA ARG A 255 -18.46 8.77 -18.61
C ARG A 255 -17.42 8.81 -19.72
N ASP A 256 -17.16 9.98 -20.30
CA ASP A 256 -16.25 10.10 -21.45
C ASP A 256 -14.80 9.78 -21.10
N PHE A 257 -14.43 9.93 -19.83
CA PHE A 257 -13.15 9.46 -19.31
C PHE A 257 -12.95 7.94 -19.48
N PHE A 258 -14.00 7.13 -19.32
CA PHE A 258 -13.97 5.67 -19.53
C PHE A 258 -14.42 5.22 -20.91
N SER A 259 -15.42 5.92 -21.44
CA SER A 259 -16.18 5.55 -22.64
C SER A 259 -16.87 6.81 -23.15
N ALA A 260 -16.35 7.41 -24.23
CA ALA A 260 -17.02 8.51 -24.93
C ALA A 260 -18.33 8.09 -25.64
N GLY A 261 -18.88 6.91 -25.31
CA GLY A 261 -19.87 6.22 -26.12
C GLY A 261 -19.25 5.62 -27.38
N GLY A 262 -19.98 4.69 -28.01
CA GLY A 262 -19.56 4.02 -29.23
C GLY A 262 -19.18 2.55 -29.04
N LYS A 263 -18.77 1.96 -30.15
CA LYS A 263 -18.50 0.53 -30.28
C LYS A 263 -17.06 0.30 -30.71
N TRP A 264 -16.54 -0.87 -30.36
CA TRP A 264 -15.23 -1.38 -30.72
C TRP A 264 -15.43 -2.72 -31.42
N GLU A 265 -14.95 -2.84 -32.64
CA GLU A 265 -14.98 -4.11 -33.36
C GLU A 265 -13.76 -4.96 -32.95
N HIS A 266 -14.01 -6.15 -32.43
CA HIS A 266 -13.01 -7.14 -32.09
C HIS A 266 -13.45 -8.51 -32.60
N ASN A 267 -12.59 -9.18 -33.38
CA ASN A 267 -12.92 -10.44 -34.06
C ASN A 267 -14.27 -10.39 -34.82
N SER A 268 -14.52 -9.28 -35.52
CA SER A 268 -15.77 -9.02 -36.26
C SER A 268 -17.04 -8.95 -35.41
N VAL A 269 -16.91 -8.77 -34.09
CA VAL A 269 -18.00 -8.56 -33.15
C VAL A 269 -17.88 -7.18 -32.51
N GLU A 270 -19.01 -6.50 -32.34
CA GLU A 270 -19.03 -5.17 -31.72
C GLU A 270 -19.18 -5.27 -30.20
N PHE A 271 -18.21 -4.70 -29.47
CA PHE A 271 -18.26 -4.50 -28.03
C PHE A 271 -18.42 -3.01 -27.68
N PRO A 272 -18.87 -2.67 -26.46
CA PRO A 272 -18.82 -1.28 -25.99
C PRO A 272 -17.39 -0.75 -25.88
N LYS A 273 -17.22 0.57 -26.05
CA LYS A 273 -15.91 1.24 -25.90
C LYS A 273 -15.25 1.02 -24.53
N SER A 274 -16.02 0.77 -23.47
CA SER A 274 -15.45 0.43 -22.15
C SER A 274 -14.66 -0.88 -22.17
N VAL A 275 -15.06 -1.85 -23.00
CA VAL A 275 -14.32 -3.10 -23.22
C VAL A 275 -13.01 -2.83 -23.96
N GLN A 276 -13.02 -1.91 -24.93
CA GLN A 276 -11.78 -1.45 -25.57
C GLN A 276 -10.84 -0.80 -24.58
N THR A 277 -11.32 0.13 -23.76
CA THR A 277 -10.51 0.79 -22.73
C THR A 277 -9.90 -0.23 -21.78
N PHE A 278 -10.66 -1.23 -21.36
CA PHE A 278 -10.16 -2.34 -20.54
C PHE A 278 -9.04 -3.12 -21.25
N HIS A 279 -9.24 -3.48 -22.52
CA HIS A 279 -8.24 -4.20 -23.31
C HIS A 279 -6.96 -3.38 -23.56
N GLU A 280 -7.08 -2.10 -23.88
CA GLU A 280 -5.95 -1.18 -24.10
C GLU A 280 -5.12 -0.94 -22.83
N LEU A 281 -5.74 -1.08 -21.65
CA LEU A 281 -5.08 -0.92 -20.35
C LEU A 281 -4.58 -2.24 -19.74
N LYS A 282 -4.60 -3.35 -20.49
CA LYS A 282 -4.26 -4.68 -19.94
C LYS A 282 -2.89 -4.73 -19.25
N ASP A 283 -1.87 -4.11 -19.82
CA ASP A 283 -0.51 -4.14 -19.26
C ASP A 283 -0.45 -3.38 -17.93
N GLU A 284 -1.08 -2.20 -17.84
CA GLU A 284 -1.16 -1.39 -16.63
C GLU A 284 -1.99 -2.09 -15.54
N ILE A 285 -3.10 -2.73 -15.91
CA ILE A 285 -3.95 -3.52 -15.01
C ILE A 285 -3.15 -4.71 -14.44
N LEU A 286 -2.47 -5.48 -15.29
CA LEU A 286 -1.67 -6.63 -14.88
C LEU A 286 -0.51 -6.21 -13.98
N GLN A 287 0.16 -5.10 -14.32
CA GLN A 287 1.21 -4.54 -13.47
C GLN A 287 0.66 -4.14 -12.09
N MET A 288 -0.45 -3.39 -12.06
CA MET A 288 -1.06 -2.93 -10.80
C MET A 288 -1.55 -4.09 -9.93
N ILE A 289 -2.10 -5.15 -10.53
CA ILE A 289 -2.47 -6.38 -9.82
C ILE A 289 -1.23 -7.09 -9.26
N GLY A 290 -0.15 -7.17 -10.03
CA GLY A 290 1.11 -7.79 -9.59
C GLY A 290 1.80 -7.04 -8.45
N GLU A 291 1.62 -5.71 -8.39
CA GLU A 291 2.18 -4.83 -7.37
C GLU A 291 1.19 -4.52 -6.23
N ALA A 292 -0.02 -5.06 -6.27
CA ALA A 292 -1.10 -4.76 -5.34
C ALA A 292 -0.75 -5.15 -3.89
N ASN A 293 -0.75 -4.16 -3.00
CA ASN A 293 -0.62 -4.39 -1.56
C ASN A 293 -1.93 -4.93 -0.94
N GLU A 294 -1.85 -5.39 0.31
CA GLU A 294 -2.98 -6.00 1.01
C GLU A 294 -4.19 -5.07 1.16
N ASP A 295 -3.97 -3.77 1.37
CA ASP A 295 -5.07 -2.81 1.51
C ASP A 295 -5.85 -2.65 0.20
N PHE A 296 -5.13 -2.53 -0.90
CA PHE A 296 -5.74 -2.42 -2.22
C PHE A 296 -6.52 -3.69 -2.56
N GLN A 297 -5.94 -4.87 -2.28
CA GLN A 297 -6.63 -6.14 -2.46
C GLN A 297 -7.89 -6.23 -1.60
N GLN A 298 -7.82 -5.83 -0.33
CA GLN A 298 -8.97 -5.81 0.58
C GLN A 298 -10.08 -4.89 0.07
N LEU A 299 -9.73 -3.69 -0.39
CA LEU A 299 -10.68 -2.74 -0.97
C LEU A 299 -11.36 -3.32 -2.22
N ALA A 300 -10.59 -4.01 -3.06
CA ALA A 300 -11.12 -4.68 -4.24
C ALA A 300 -12.12 -5.79 -3.84
N TYR A 301 -11.75 -6.68 -2.92
CA TYR A 301 -12.65 -7.74 -2.43
C TYR A 301 -13.93 -7.19 -1.80
N GLN A 302 -13.86 -6.10 -1.02
CA GLN A 302 -15.03 -5.42 -0.48
C GLN A 302 -15.92 -4.88 -1.61
N SER A 303 -15.31 -4.28 -2.62
CA SER A 303 -16.03 -3.73 -3.77
C SER A 303 -16.73 -4.82 -4.57
N TRP A 304 -16.14 -6.01 -4.65
CA TRP A 304 -16.66 -7.18 -5.38
C TRP A 304 -17.66 -8.03 -4.59
N GLU A 305 -17.87 -7.78 -3.29
CA GLU A 305 -18.77 -8.57 -2.44
C GLU A 305 -20.20 -8.65 -3.01
N THR A 306 -20.64 -7.58 -3.69
CA THR A 306 -21.95 -7.51 -4.35
C THR A 306 -22.17 -8.54 -5.47
N LEU A 307 -21.10 -9.18 -5.95
CA LEU A 307 -21.15 -10.20 -6.99
C LEU A 307 -21.46 -11.60 -6.47
N GLY A 308 -21.37 -11.83 -5.15
CA GLY A 308 -21.62 -13.13 -4.54
C GLY A 308 -20.66 -14.24 -4.98
N ILE A 309 -19.46 -13.89 -5.47
CA ILE A 309 -18.42 -14.85 -5.85
C ILE A 309 -17.63 -15.24 -4.59
N PRO A 310 -17.44 -16.54 -4.30
CA PRO A 310 -16.49 -16.98 -3.28
C PRO A 310 -15.06 -16.86 -3.81
N PHE A 311 -14.22 -16.06 -3.14
CA PHE A 311 -12.82 -15.87 -3.50
C PHE A 311 -11.88 -16.74 -2.65
N PRO A 312 -11.09 -17.63 -3.26
CA PRO A 312 -10.06 -18.41 -2.57
C PRO A 312 -8.91 -17.58 -1.97
N LYS A 313 -8.67 -16.35 -2.47
CA LYS A 313 -7.59 -15.45 -2.02
C LYS A 313 -6.19 -16.05 -2.11
N LYS A 314 -5.98 -16.96 -3.06
CA LYS A 314 -4.66 -17.58 -3.33
C LYS A 314 -3.85 -16.80 -4.36
N SER A 315 -4.52 -16.13 -5.28
CA SER A 315 -3.92 -15.28 -6.31
C SER A 315 -4.89 -14.15 -6.61
N PHE A 316 -4.47 -12.92 -6.36
CA PHE A 316 -5.31 -11.75 -6.61
C PHE A 316 -5.69 -11.63 -8.10
N LEU A 317 -4.79 -12.02 -9.00
CA LEU A 317 -5.05 -12.06 -10.44
C LEU A 317 -6.14 -13.08 -10.81
N GLU A 318 -6.10 -14.29 -10.25
CA GLU A 318 -7.09 -15.33 -10.57
C GLU A 318 -8.47 -14.99 -10.00
N ASP A 319 -8.50 -14.36 -8.81
CA ASP A 319 -9.73 -13.87 -8.22
C ASP A 319 -10.32 -12.70 -9.06
N TYR A 320 -9.47 -11.79 -9.54
CA TYR A 320 -9.88 -10.73 -10.47
C TYR A 320 -10.39 -11.29 -11.82
N LYS A 321 -9.69 -12.27 -12.40
CA LYS A 321 -10.17 -12.96 -13.62
C LYS A 321 -11.55 -13.58 -13.40
N SER A 322 -11.81 -14.16 -12.23
CA SER A 322 -13.12 -14.70 -11.87
C SER A 322 -14.22 -13.62 -11.86
N VAL A 323 -13.92 -12.42 -11.35
CA VAL A 323 -14.82 -11.25 -11.39
C VAL A 323 -15.13 -10.85 -12.83
N ILE A 324 -14.09 -10.64 -13.64
CA ILE A 324 -14.23 -10.20 -15.02
C ILE A 324 -14.96 -11.23 -15.89
N ASN A 325 -14.73 -12.52 -15.66
CA ASN A 325 -15.43 -13.60 -16.34
C ASN A 325 -16.91 -13.65 -16.01
N LEU A 326 -17.30 -13.41 -14.74
CA LEU A 326 -18.71 -13.27 -14.39
C LEU A 326 -19.34 -12.10 -15.14
N ILE A 327 -18.67 -10.94 -15.17
CA ILE A 327 -19.16 -9.75 -15.86
C ILE A 327 -19.35 -10.03 -17.35
N GLY A 328 -18.37 -10.66 -17.98
CA GLY A 328 -18.42 -11.08 -19.38
C GLY A 328 -19.58 -12.02 -19.67
N ARG A 329 -19.78 -13.05 -18.83
CA ARG A 329 -20.90 -13.99 -18.97
C ARG A 329 -22.27 -13.32 -18.79
N VAL A 330 -22.38 -12.35 -17.89
CA VAL A 330 -23.65 -11.67 -17.61
C VAL A 330 -23.98 -10.63 -18.70
N ASN A 331 -22.97 -9.93 -19.22
CA ASN A 331 -23.19 -8.79 -20.12
C ASN A 331 -22.97 -9.12 -21.60
N PHE A 332 -22.06 -10.06 -21.92
CA PHE A 332 -21.52 -10.23 -23.27
C PHE A 332 -21.45 -11.69 -23.73
N TYR A 333 -22.36 -12.55 -23.24
CA TYR A 333 -22.30 -13.99 -23.50
C TYR A 333 -22.32 -14.33 -25.00
N ASN A 334 -23.20 -13.67 -25.77
CA ASN A 334 -23.32 -13.94 -27.20
C ASN A 334 -22.12 -13.39 -27.96
N GLU A 335 -21.70 -12.17 -27.62
CA GLU A 335 -20.57 -11.47 -28.23
C GLU A 335 -19.27 -12.25 -28.02
N LEU A 336 -19.04 -12.78 -26.81
CA LEU A 336 -17.89 -13.65 -26.52
C LEU A 336 -17.89 -14.92 -27.39
N LYS A 337 -19.06 -15.56 -27.53
CA LYS A 337 -19.21 -16.77 -28.34
C LYS A 337 -18.98 -16.48 -29.83
N GLU A 338 -19.51 -15.38 -30.34
CA GLU A 338 -19.35 -14.95 -31.73
C GLU A 338 -17.90 -14.54 -32.03
N ALA A 339 -17.23 -13.91 -31.06
CA ALA A 339 -15.82 -13.49 -31.16
C ALA A 339 -14.83 -14.66 -30.96
N ASN A 340 -15.33 -15.88 -30.72
CA ASN A 340 -14.56 -17.08 -30.39
C ASN A 340 -13.62 -16.90 -29.18
N LEU A 341 -14.10 -16.18 -28.16
CA LEU A 341 -13.42 -15.98 -26.88
C LEU A 341 -14.00 -16.96 -25.85
N SER A 342 -13.14 -17.78 -25.23
CA SER A 342 -13.56 -18.72 -24.20
C SER A 342 -14.08 -18.01 -22.96
N GLU A 343 -13.42 -16.92 -22.58
CA GLU A 343 -13.70 -16.15 -21.40
C GLU A 343 -13.40 -14.66 -21.65
N PHE A 344 -13.97 -13.77 -20.85
CA PHE A 344 -13.73 -12.33 -20.99
C PHE A 344 -12.32 -11.95 -20.50
N SER A 345 -11.77 -12.70 -19.55
CA SER A 345 -10.39 -12.58 -19.08
C SER A 345 -9.36 -12.74 -20.21
N SER A 346 -9.69 -13.41 -21.32
CA SER A 346 -8.80 -13.53 -22.49
C SER A 346 -8.47 -12.19 -23.15
N LEU A 347 -9.22 -11.13 -22.84
CA LEU A 347 -8.88 -9.76 -23.26
C LEU A 347 -7.70 -9.17 -22.47
N LEU A 348 -7.25 -9.83 -21.40
CA LEU A 348 -6.03 -9.49 -20.65
C LEU A 348 -4.79 -10.23 -21.17
N ASP A 349 -4.95 -11.23 -22.03
CA ASP A 349 -3.84 -12.07 -22.52
C ASP A 349 -3.03 -11.42 -23.65
#